data_AF-A0A9D4R3R2-F1
#
_entry.id   AF-A0A9D4R3R2-F1
#
_cell.length_a   1.000
_cell.length_b   1.000
_cell.length_c   1.000
_cell.angle_alpha   90.00
_cell.angle_beta   90.00
_cell.angle_gamma   90.00
#
_symmetry.space_group_name_H-M   'P 1'
#
loop_
_entity.id
_entity.type
_entity.pdbx_description
1 polymer ?
#
loop_
_entity_poly.entity_id
_entity_poly.type
_entity_poly.pdbx_seq_one_letter_code
_entity_poly.pdbx_strand_id
1 'polypeptide(L)'
;MDVICSIGFGLDVSAQTNPDNPFIKYSKRVLETSPAGMPKFILYILFPDLADMFPRFFETSVLSKDILDFFLTTTRSLFEDRKQSESKHKDLLQLMVNASYLAETEKVSDNQRKGLTDEEILINSIIFMLAGYDTTAAGISWVLYELALNPEIQEKLVTAIDDEIGENKDKINEYAYLPFGMTVISILRKYKIFKGSELKVPLPRSPYGLARPGAPVYLRFELRGRNT
;
A
#
# COMPACT_ATOMS: atom_id res chain seq x y z
N MET A 1 2.61 7.13 -8.92
CA MET A 1 2.61 6.04 -9.92
C MET A 1 4.04 5.72 -10.34
N ASP A 2 4.75 6.69 -10.92
CA ASP A 2 6.15 6.49 -11.37
C ASP A 2 7.07 5.91 -10.30
N VAL A 3 7.00 6.43 -9.07
CA VAL A 3 7.86 5.97 -7.96
C VAL A 3 7.63 4.49 -7.64
N ILE A 4 6.37 4.04 -7.49
CA ILE A 4 6.08 2.64 -7.14
C ILE A 4 6.39 1.69 -8.31
N CYS A 5 6.11 2.10 -9.55
CA CYS A 5 6.42 1.31 -10.74
C CYS A 5 7.92 1.19 -10.96
N SER A 6 8.68 2.27 -10.79
CA SER A 6 10.13 2.29 -10.97
C SER A 6 10.85 1.50 -9.87
N ILE A 7 10.59 1.82 -8.59
CA ILE A 7 11.30 1.19 -7.46
C ILE A 7 10.81 -0.24 -7.22
N GLY A 8 9.51 -0.51 -7.38
CA GLY A 8 8.93 -1.82 -7.12
C GLY A 8 9.11 -2.81 -8.26
N PHE A 9 9.10 -2.34 -9.51
CA PHE A 9 8.97 -3.20 -10.68
C PHE A 9 9.96 -2.88 -11.81
N GLY A 10 10.85 -1.89 -11.62
CA GLY A 10 11.80 -1.47 -12.65
C GLY A 10 11.15 -0.84 -13.89
N LEU A 11 9.90 -0.38 -13.76
CA LEU A 11 9.12 0.20 -14.85
C LEU A 11 9.26 1.72 -14.88
N ASP A 12 9.74 2.26 -15.99
CA ASP A 12 9.54 3.68 -16.30
C ASP A 12 8.20 3.86 -17.03
N VAL A 13 7.23 4.38 -16.28
CA VAL A 13 5.86 4.61 -16.79
C VAL A 13 5.72 6.04 -17.32
N SER A 14 6.56 6.98 -16.88
CA SER A 14 6.50 8.40 -17.27
C SER A 14 5.07 9.01 -17.15
N ALA A 15 4.36 8.68 -16.07
CA ALA A 15 2.99 9.13 -15.82
C ALA A 15 2.89 10.64 -15.54
N GLN A 16 3.94 11.26 -15.01
CA GLN A 16 3.98 12.72 -14.77
C GLN A 16 4.03 13.55 -16.05
N THR A 17 4.63 13.03 -17.12
CA THR A 17 4.81 13.74 -18.40
C THR A 17 3.75 13.36 -19.43
N ASN A 18 3.02 12.26 -19.21
CA ASN A 18 1.98 11.77 -20.12
C ASN A 18 0.59 11.81 -19.45
N PRO A 19 -0.26 12.80 -19.77
CA PRO A 19 -1.61 12.91 -19.23
C PRO A 19 -2.54 11.73 -19.56
N ASP A 20 -2.34 11.07 -20.71
CA ASP A 20 -3.14 9.94 -21.18
C ASP A 20 -2.55 8.57 -20.81
N ASN A 21 -1.71 8.54 -19.76
CA ASN A 21 -1.03 7.33 -19.35
C ASN A 21 -2.02 6.22 -18.92
N PRO A 22 -1.91 4.99 -19.48
CA PRO A 22 -2.83 3.90 -19.19
C PRO A 22 -2.80 3.48 -17.71
N PHE A 23 -1.65 3.53 -17.04
CA PHE A 23 -1.57 3.21 -15.60
C PHE A 23 -2.38 4.20 -14.78
N ILE A 24 -2.32 5.50 -15.09
CA ILE A 24 -3.13 6.51 -14.40
C ILE A 24 -4.61 6.31 -14.70
N LYS A 25 -4.96 6.12 -15.97
CA LYS A 25 -6.35 5.91 -16.40
C LYS A 25 -6.99 4.71 -15.71
N TYR A 26 -6.32 3.55 -15.71
CA TYR A 26 -6.85 2.34 -15.08
C TYR A 26 -6.82 2.42 -13.55
N SER A 27 -5.80 3.04 -12.96
CA SER A 27 -5.73 3.21 -11.49
C SER A 27 -6.79 4.17 -10.96
N LYS A 28 -7.07 5.27 -11.67
CA LYS A 28 -8.19 6.15 -11.33
C LYS A 28 -9.51 5.41 -11.39
N ARG A 29 -9.73 4.59 -12.43
CA ARG A 29 -10.95 3.78 -12.55
C ARG A 29 -11.11 2.72 -11.45
N VAL A 30 -10.03 2.21 -10.87
CA VAL A 30 -10.08 1.34 -9.67
C VAL A 30 -10.69 2.08 -8.49
N LEU A 31 -10.40 3.37 -8.34
CA LEU A 31 -10.82 4.19 -7.20
C LEU A 31 -12.19 4.83 -7.45
N GLU A 32 -12.47 5.18 -8.70
CA GLU A 32 -13.76 5.62 -9.21
C GLU A 32 -14.73 4.43 -9.41
N THR A 33 -14.40 3.25 -8.89
CA THR A 33 -15.31 2.10 -8.91
C THR A 33 -16.68 2.56 -8.42
N SER A 34 -17.70 2.19 -9.20
CA SER A 34 -19.12 2.52 -9.00
C SER A 34 -19.47 2.75 -7.52
N PRO A 35 -20.32 3.74 -7.18
CA PRO A 35 -20.78 3.96 -5.80
C PRO A 35 -21.27 2.69 -5.06
N ALA A 36 -21.62 1.63 -5.79
CA ALA A 36 -21.96 0.30 -5.26
C ALA A 36 -20.76 -0.66 -5.02
N GLY A 37 -19.62 -0.48 -5.68
CA GLY A 37 -18.43 -1.34 -5.59
C GLY A 37 -17.39 -0.88 -4.56
N MET A 38 -17.23 0.44 -4.34
CA MET A 38 -16.36 0.97 -3.27
C MET A 38 -16.74 0.47 -1.86
N PRO A 39 -18.04 0.42 -1.48
CA PRO A 39 -18.45 -0.20 -0.23
C PRO A 39 -18.04 -1.67 -0.15
N LYS A 40 -18.11 -2.45 -1.25
CA LYS A 40 -17.68 -3.86 -1.27
C LYS A 40 -16.17 -4.01 -1.11
N PHE A 41 -15.38 -3.18 -1.80
CA PHE A 41 -13.92 -3.17 -1.68
C PHE A 41 -13.47 -2.86 -0.25
N ILE A 42 -14.05 -1.82 0.34
CA ILE A 42 -13.79 -1.42 1.73
C ILE A 42 -14.25 -2.52 2.70
N LEU A 43 -15.42 -3.10 2.49
CA LEU A 43 -15.95 -4.18 3.33
C LEU A 43 -15.06 -5.44 3.26
N TYR A 44 -14.51 -5.76 2.08
CA TYR A 44 -13.57 -6.87 1.89
C TYR A 44 -12.25 -6.63 2.64
N ILE A 45 -11.69 -5.42 2.56
CA ILE A 45 -10.45 -5.06 3.25
C ILE A 45 -10.64 -4.96 4.77
N LEU A 46 -11.77 -4.42 5.23
CA LEU A 46 -12.02 -4.17 6.66
C LEU A 46 -12.63 -5.37 7.40
N PHE A 47 -13.32 -6.26 6.69
CA PHE A 47 -14.04 -7.40 7.27
C PHE A 47 -13.86 -8.66 6.39
N PRO A 48 -12.65 -9.24 6.34
CA PRO A 48 -12.37 -10.43 5.52
C PRO A 48 -13.30 -11.61 5.86
N ASP A 49 -13.65 -11.80 7.14
CA ASP A 49 -14.56 -12.88 7.58
C ASP A 49 -16.00 -12.70 7.05
N LEU A 50 -16.41 -11.46 6.73
CA LEU A 50 -17.72 -11.17 6.17
C LEU A 50 -17.80 -11.58 4.68
N ALA A 51 -16.65 -11.60 4.00
CA ALA A 51 -16.54 -12.10 2.64
C ALA A 51 -16.78 -13.62 2.57
N ASP A 52 -16.24 -14.36 3.55
CA ASP A 52 -16.46 -15.81 3.67
C ASP A 52 -17.92 -16.18 4.00
N MET A 53 -18.64 -15.30 4.70
CA MET A 53 -20.04 -15.50 5.06
C MET A 53 -21.01 -15.18 3.91
N PHE A 54 -20.62 -14.30 2.98
CA PHE A 54 -21.43 -13.92 1.83
C PHE A 54 -20.65 -14.01 0.50
N PRO A 55 -20.14 -15.19 0.11
CA PRO A 55 -19.27 -15.33 -1.06
C PRO A 55 -19.94 -14.81 -2.33
N ARG A 56 -21.24 -15.09 -2.55
CA ARG A 56 -22.02 -14.57 -3.69
C ARG A 56 -22.11 -13.04 -3.79
N PHE A 57 -21.95 -12.32 -2.68
CA PHE A 57 -21.99 -10.85 -2.68
C PHE A 57 -20.64 -10.24 -3.10
N PHE A 58 -19.55 -10.97 -2.86
CA PHE A 58 -18.16 -10.62 -3.17
C PHE A 58 -17.57 -11.36 -4.38
N GLU A 59 -18.25 -12.38 -4.90
CA GLU A 59 -17.88 -13.16 -6.11
C GLU A 59 -17.82 -12.30 -7.37
N THR A 60 -18.54 -11.16 -7.39
CA THR A 60 -18.38 -10.17 -8.46
C THR A 60 -17.04 -9.49 -8.27
N SER A 61 -16.10 -9.79 -9.18
CA SER A 61 -14.79 -9.12 -9.26
C SER A 61 -14.96 -7.64 -8.98
N VAL A 62 -14.34 -7.19 -7.89
CA VAL A 62 -14.38 -5.79 -7.45
C VAL A 62 -13.78 -4.87 -8.51
N LEU A 63 -12.91 -5.45 -9.36
CA LEU A 63 -12.25 -4.80 -10.47
C LEU A 63 -12.88 -5.20 -11.81
N SER A 64 -13.04 -4.25 -12.72
CA SER A 64 -13.50 -4.55 -14.08
C SER A 64 -12.44 -5.36 -14.84
N LYS A 65 -12.88 -6.28 -15.71
CA LYS A 65 -12.00 -7.22 -16.42
C LYS A 65 -10.91 -6.54 -17.22
N ASP A 66 -11.22 -5.41 -17.87
CA ASP A 66 -10.27 -4.62 -18.64
C ASP A 66 -9.11 -4.06 -17.80
N ILE A 67 -9.39 -3.64 -16.55
CA ILE A 67 -8.35 -3.19 -15.62
C ILE A 67 -7.48 -4.39 -15.22
N LEU A 68 -8.12 -5.50 -14.83
CA LEU A 68 -7.42 -6.70 -14.40
C LEU A 68 -6.53 -7.25 -15.53
N ASP A 69 -7.05 -7.31 -16.76
CA ASP A 69 -6.33 -7.79 -17.93
C ASP A 69 -5.11 -6.92 -18.24
N PHE A 70 -5.23 -5.58 -18.15
CA PHE A 70 -4.10 -4.67 -18.32
C PHE A 70 -2.99 -4.97 -17.31
N PHE A 71 -3.32 -4.95 -16.02
CA PHE A 71 -2.32 -5.12 -14.97
C PHE A 71 -1.76 -6.56 -14.92
N LEU A 72 -2.57 -7.58 -15.18
CA LEU A 72 -2.11 -8.97 -15.28
C LEU A 72 -1.16 -9.15 -16.48
N THR A 73 -1.49 -8.59 -17.63
CA THR A 73 -0.65 -8.71 -18.83
C THR A 73 0.70 -8.05 -18.60
N THR A 74 0.71 -6.84 -18.04
CA THR A 74 1.96 -6.13 -17.75
C THR A 74 2.79 -6.83 -16.67
N THR A 75 2.17 -7.24 -15.55
CA THR A 75 2.91 -7.92 -14.48
C THR A 75 3.43 -9.27 -14.91
N ARG A 76 2.66 -10.03 -15.70
CA ARG A 76 3.10 -11.30 -16.26
C ARG A 76 4.29 -11.13 -17.19
N SER A 77 4.27 -10.14 -18.09
CA SER A 77 5.42 -9.88 -18.96
C SER A 77 6.70 -9.64 -18.14
N LEU A 78 6.62 -8.77 -17.14
CA LEU A 78 7.76 -8.47 -16.27
C LEU A 78 8.22 -9.70 -15.49
N PHE A 79 7.28 -10.48 -14.97
CA PHE A 79 7.60 -11.69 -14.24
C PHE A 79 8.35 -12.71 -15.09
N GLU A 80 7.89 -12.95 -16.33
CA GLU A 80 8.58 -13.83 -17.28
C GLU A 80 9.97 -13.30 -17.65
N ASP A 81 10.08 -11.99 -17.88
CA ASP A 81 11.37 -11.34 -18.16
C ASP A 81 12.34 -11.54 -16.98
N ARG A 82 11.86 -11.50 -15.73
CA ARG A 82 12.68 -11.75 -14.53
C ARG A 82 13.04 -13.21 -14.31
N LYS A 83 12.19 -14.16 -14.74
CA LYS A 83 12.52 -15.59 -14.70
C LYS A 83 13.61 -15.95 -15.72
N GLN A 84 13.60 -15.29 -16.88
CA GLN A 84 14.54 -15.57 -17.97
C GLN A 84 15.84 -14.77 -17.87
N SER A 85 15.81 -13.59 -17.26
CA SER A 85 16.99 -12.74 -17.12
C SER A 85 17.94 -13.25 -16.02
N GLU A 86 19.23 -13.37 -16.34
CA GLU A 86 20.28 -13.60 -15.33
C GLU A 86 20.55 -12.36 -14.47
N SER A 87 20.02 -11.20 -14.85
CA SER A 87 20.26 -9.94 -14.16
C SER A 87 19.46 -9.81 -12.86
N LYS A 88 20.17 -9.70 -11.73
CA LYS A 88 19.57 -9.49 -10.41
C LYS A 88 19.16 -8.03 -10.26
N HIS A 89 17.89 -7.77 -10.50
CA HIS A 89 17.29 -6.47 -10.21
C HIS A 89 17.20 -6.25 -8.69
N LYS A 90 17.27 -5.01 -8.24
CA LYS A 90 17.13 -4.64 -6.82
C LYS A 90 15.76 -4.01 -6.57
N ASP A 91 14.70 -4.78 -6.76
CA ASP A 91 13.33 -4.31 -6.62
C ASP A 91 12.40 -5.36 -5.97
N LEU A 92 11.17 -4.94 -5.71
CA LEU A 92 10.17 -5.77 -5.03
C LEU A 92 9.80 -7.01 -5.87
N LEU A 93 9.68 -6.88 -7.18
CA LEU A 93 9.38 -8.01 -8.06
C LEU A 93 10.48 -9.08 -7.99
N GLN A 94 11.76 -8.70 -8.00
CA GLN A 94 12.85 -9.65 -7.85
C GLN A 94 12.81 -10.34 -6.48
N LEU A 95 12.47 -9.62 -5.40
CA LEU A 95 12.32 -10.23 -4.08
C LEU A 95 11.20 -11.28 -4.08
N MET A 96 10.07 -11.00 -4.74
CA MET A 96 8.97 -11.95 -4.87
C MET A 96 9.35 -13.18 -5.72
N VAL A 97 10.04 -12.99 -6.84
CA VAL A 97 10.58 -14.09 -7.67
C VAL A 97 11.59 -14.93 -6.88
N ASN A 98 12.46 -14.30 -6.08
CA ASN A 98 13.39 -15.05 -5.24
C ASN A 98 12.65 -15.88 -4.18
N ALA A 99 11.53 -15.35 -3.66
CA ALA A 99 10.69 -16.06 -2.70
C ALA A 99 9.94 -17.25 -3.34
N SER A 100 9.63 -17.24 -4.65
CA SER A 100 9.03 -18.42 -5.29
C SER A 100 10.00 -19.60 -5.39
N TYR A 101 11.30 -19.36 -5.57
CA TYR A 101 12.29 -20.45 -5.56
C TYR A 101 12.36 -21.17 -4.20
N LEU A 102 12.04 -20.49 -3.10
CA LEU A 102 11.93 -21.11 -1.78
C LEU A 102 10.72 -22.05 -1.68
N ALA A 103 9.62 -21.77 -2.41
CA ALA A 103 8.48 -22.69 -2.50
C ALA A 103 8.83 -23.98 -3.25
N GLU A 104 9.72 -23.90 -4.24
CA GLU A 104 10.10 -25.05 -5.07
C GLU A 104 11.14 -25.95 -4.40
N THR A 105 12.05 -25.37 -3.62
CA THR A 105 13.21 -26.05 -3.02
C THR A 105 12.93 -26.64 -1.63
N GLU A 106 12.09 -25.99 -0.83
CA GLU A 106 11.73 -26.44 0.51
C GLU A 106 10.32 -27.05 0.52
N LYS A 107 10.19 -28.35 0.20
CA LYS A 107 8.98 -29.16 0.49
C LYS A 107 8.86 -29.38 2.01
N VAL A 108 8.57 -28.32 2.75
CA VAL A 108 8.26 -28.39 4.18
C VAL A 108 6.80 -28.83 4.29
N SER A 109 6.51 -29.69 5.28
CA SER A 109 5.20 -30.27 5.61
C SER A 109 4.03 -29.30 5.39
N ASP A 110 2.87 -29.83 5.00
CA ASP A 110 1.59 -29.16 4.61
C ASP A 110 1.16 -27.89 5.39
N ASN A 111 1.71 -27.64 6.59
CA ASN A 111 1.38 -26.48 7.42
C ASN A 111 2.39 -25.31 7.33
N GLN A 112 3.45 -25.38 6.51
CA GLN A 112 4.44 -24.30 6.38
C GLN A 112 4.92 -24.12 4.93
N ARG A 113 4.06 -23.60 4.05
CA ARG A 113 4.50 -23.03 2.77
C ARG A 113 5.39 -21.82 3.04
N LYS A 114 6.63 -21.82 2.55
CA LYS A 114 7.62 -20.76 2.79
C LYS A 114 7.87 -19.82 1.59
N GLY A 115 7.22 -20.02 0.45
CA GLY A 115 7.40 -19.19 -0.72
C GLY A 115 6.10 -18.85 -1.44
N LEU A 116 6.17 -17.87 -2.34
CA LEU A 116 5.04 -17.36 -3.12
C LEU A 116 4.84 -18.19 -4.39
N THR A 117 3.60 -18.49 -4.73
CA THR A 117 3.22 -19.03 -6.05
C THR A 117 3.25 -17.93 -7.11
N ASP A 118 3.41 -18.30 -8.38
CA ASP A 118 3.37 -17.37 -9.51
C ASP A 118 2.10 -16.50 -9.50
N GLU A 119 0.95 -17.09 -9.18
CA GLU A 119 -0.33 -16.37 -9.08
C GLU A 119 -0.32 -15.34 -7.93
N GLU A 120 0.20 -15.72 -6.75
CA GLU A 120 0.35 -14.79 -5.62
C GLU A 120 1.31 -13.65 -5.94
N ILE A 121 2.38 -13.89 -6.71
CA ILE A 121 3.31 -12.84 -7.15
C ILE A 121 2.59 -11.84 -8.06
N LEU A 122 1.84 -12.33 -9.06
CA LEU A 122 1.09 -11.47 -9.97
C LEU A 122 0.07 -10.63 -9.22
N ILE A 123 -0.77 -11.26 -8.39
CA ILE A 123 -1.82 -10.56 -7.63
C ILE A 123 -1.22 -9.53 -6.66
N ASN A 124 -0.19 -9.89 -5.90
CA ASN A 124 0.48 -8.95 -5.00
C ASN A 124 1.10 -7.78 -5.75
N SER A 125 1.70 -8.03 -6.92
CA SER A 125 2.27 -6.97 -7.76
C SER A 125 1.22 -5.93 -8.15
N ILE A 126 0.02 -6.38 -8.54
CA ILE A 126 -1.11 -5.50 -8.87
C ILE A 126 -1.54 -4.70 -7.64
N ILE A 127 -1.69 -5.36 -6.49
CA ILE A 127 -2.07 -4.70 -5.22
C ILE A 127 -1.06 -3.62 -4.84
N PHE A 128 0.24 -3.91 -4.90
CA PHE A 128 1.29 -2.94 -4.56
C PHE A 128 1.26 -1.71 -5.47
N MET A 129 1.10 -1.89 -6.79
CA MET A 129 1.01 -0.77 -7.73
C MET A 129 -0.22 0.11 -7.46
N LEU A 130 -1.37 -0.50 -7.22
CA LEU A 130 -2.62 0.24 -6.98
C LEU A 130 -2.64 0.93 -5.61
N ALA A 131 -2.24 0.21 -4.55
CA ALA A 131 -2.24 0.73 -3.18
C ALA A 131 -1.25 1.87 -3.00
N GLY A 132 -0.07 1.79 -3.63
CA GLY A 132 0.99 2.79 -3.51
C GLY A 132 0.73 4.09 -4.28
N TYR A 133 -0.20 4.08 -5.24
CA TYR A 133 -0.49 5.25 -6.06
C TYR A 133 -1.31 6.32 -5.32
N ASP A 134 -2.54 6.01 -4.97
CA ASP A 134 -3.51 7.03 -4.56
C ASP A 134 -3.40 7.39 -3.09
N THR A 135 -3.14 6.42 -2.22
CA THR A 135 -2.99 6.67 -0.78
C THR A 135 -1.83 7.63 -0.48
N THR A 136 -0.71 7.45 -1.18
CA THR A 136 0.46 8.33 -1.09
C THR A 136 0.16 9.71 -1.68
N ALA A 137 -0.48 9.77 -2.85
CA ALA A 137 -0.84 11.03 -3.49
C ALA A 137 -1.79 11.85 -2.61
N ALA A 138 -2.85 11.22 -2.10
CA ALA A 138 -3.78 11.83 -1.16
C ALA A 138 -3.07 12.30 0.12
N GLY A 139 -2.20 11.47 0.69
CA GLY A 139 -1.39 11.83 1.87
C GLY A 139 -0.56 13.09 1.65
N ILE A 140 0.15 13.18 0.51
CA ILE A 140 0.92 14.37 0.14
C ILE A 140 -0.01 15.58 -0.06
N SER A 141 -1.14 15.42 -0.73
CA SER A 141 -2.12 16.51 -0.91
C SER A 141 -2.64 17.06 0.42
N TRP A 142 -2.96 16.21 1.39
CA TRP A 142 -3.38 16.63 2.72
C TRP A 142 -2.28 17.36 3.48
N VAL A 143 -1.02 16.89 3.37
CA VAL A 143 0.13 17.56 3.96
C VAL A 143 0.31 18.96 3.39
N LEU A 144 0.31 19.10 2.06
CA LEU A 144 0.45 20.39 1.40
C LEU A 144 -0.71 21.34 1.72
N TYR A 145 -1.94 20.81 1.82
CA TYR A 145 -3.12 21.59 2.19
C TYR A 145 -2.99 22.19 3.61
N GLU A 146 -2.59 21.40 4.61
CA GLU A 146 -2.38 21.91 5.96
C GLU A 146 -1.23 22.91 6.05
N LEU A 147 -0.13 22.67 5.32
CA LEU A 147 0.99 23.61 5.28
C LEU A 147 0.55 24.96 4.69
N ALA A 148 -0.24 24.94 3.62
CA ALA A 148 -0.78 26.16 3.01
C ALA A 148 -1.72 26.95 3.96
N LEU A 149 -2.44 26.25 4.85
CA LEU A 149 -3.29 26.89 5.87
C LEU A 149 -2.51 27.38 7.10
N ASN A 150 -1.29 26.88 7.31
CA ASN A 150 -0.46 27.21 8.47
C ASN A 150 0.93 27.70 8.02
N PRO A 151 1.06 28.93 7.48
CA PRO A 151 2.32 29.44 6.92
C PRO A 151 3.49 29.43 7.92
N GLU A 152 3.25 29.66 9.22
CA GLU A 152 4.31 29.59 10.23
C GLU A 152 4.94 28.19 10.35
N ILE A 153 4.12 27.14 10.17
CA ILE A 153 4.55 25.75 10.30
C ILE A 153 5.31 25.38 9.03
N GLN A 154 4.81 25.83 7.87
CA GLN A 154 5.50 25.69 6.61
C GLN A 154 6.88 26.35 6.64
N GLU A 155 7.00 27.58 7.15
CA GLU A 155 8.27 28.28 7.25
C GLU A 155 9.25 27.54 8.17
N LYS A 156 8.81 27.17 9.39
CA LYS A 156 9.62 26.36 10.32
C LYS A 156 10.10 25.06 9.68
N LEU A 157 9.24 24.38 8.93
CA LEU A 157 9.55 23.14 8.26
C LEU A 157 10.58 23.34 7.14
N VAL A 158 10.42 24.36 6.31
CA VAL A 158 11.37 24.70 5.24
C VAL A 158 12.74 25.03 5.83
N THR A 159 12.80 25.91 6.84
CA THR A 159 14.05 26.23 7.52
C THR A 159 14.73 24.98 8.07
N ALA A 160 13.97 24.10 8.74
CA ALA A 160 14.56 22.89 9.32
C ALA A 160 15.01 21.87 8.26
N ILE A 161 14.40 21.86 7.07
CA ILE A 161 14.88 21.07 5.92
C ILE A 161 16.15 21.68 5.34
N ASP A 162 16.17 23.01 5.15
CA ASP A 162 17.31 23.74 4.60
C ASP A 162 18.55 23.64 5.51
N ASP A 163 18.35 23.69 6.83
CA ASP A 163 19.42 23.53 7.83
C ASP A 163 20.06 22.13 7.78
N GLU A 164 19.27 21.08 7.56
CA GLU A 164 19.75 19.69 7.57
C GLU A 164 20.34 19.26 6.23
N ILE A 165 19.69 19.63 5.11
CA ILE A 165 20.13 19.27 3.75
C ILE A 165 21.26 20.20 3.30
N GLY A 166 21.22 21.49 3.69
CA GLY A 166 22.11 22.53 3.20
C GLY A 166 22.13 22.58 1.67
N GLU A 167 23.31 22.80 1.08
CA GLU A 167 23.49 22.75 -0.38
C GLU A 167 23.63 21.31 -0.94
N ASN A 168 23.83 20.31 -0.07
CA ASN A 168 24.16 18.96 -0.50
C ASN A 168 22.92 18.09 -0.65
N LYS A 169 22.33 18.17 -1.84
CA LYS A 169 21.19 17.33 -2.27
C LYS A 169 21.51 15.84 -2.38
N ASP A 170 22.72 15.37 -2.05
CA ASP A 170 23.03 13.93 -2.05
C ASP A 170 22.91 13.29 -0.66
N LYS A 171 22.71 14.07 0.41
CA LYS A 171 22.42 13.59 1.78
C LYS A 171 21.00 13.03 1.98
N ILE A 172 20.26 12.90 0.90
CA ILE A 172 18.84 12.57 0.77
C ILE A 172 18.42 11.22 1.41
N ASN A 173 19.33 10.30 1.73
CA ASN A 173 18.95 8.95 2.18
C ASN A 173 18.36 8.84 3.61
N GLU A 174 18.30 9.94 4.39
CA GLU A 174 17.86 9.92 5.80
C GLU A 174 16.51 10.65 6.06
N TYR A 175 15.62 10.73 5.06
CA TYR A 175 14.33 11.46 5.16
C TYR A 175 13.38 11.07 6.29
N ALA A 176 13.42 9.83 6.76
CA ALA A 176 12.49 9.33 7.77
C ALA A 176 12.62 10.06 9.12
N TYR A 177 13.79 10.66 9.38
CA TYR A 177 14.07 11.39 10.62
C TYR A 177 13.97 12.92 10.45
N LEU A 178 13.71 13.41 9.24
CA LEU A 178 13.58 14.84 9.02
C LEU A 178 12.28 15.39 9.65
N PRO A 179 12.27 16.68 10.02
CA PRO A 179 11.07 17.41 10.43
C PRO A 179 9.87 17.22 9.49
N PHE A 180 10.15 16.98 8.20
CA PHE A 180 9.14 16.62 7.19
C PHE A 180 8.46 15.28 7.49
N GLY A 181 9.22 14.23 7.77
CA GLY A 181 8.67 12.91 8.12
C GLY A 181 7.76 12.96 9.35
N MET A 182 8.15 13.74 10.37
CA MET A 182 7.33 13.96 11.57
C MET A 182 6.05 14.77 11.29
N THR A 183 6.13 15.73 10.37
CA THR A 183 4.97 16.52 9.92
C THR A 183 4.00 15.66 9.11
N VAL A 184 4.52 14.78 8.23
CA VAL A 184 3.70 13.79 7.53
C VAL A 184 2.99 12.87 8.53
N ILE A 185 3.69 12.35 9.53
CA ILE A 185 3.09 11.49 10.57
C ILE A 185 1.99 12.23 11.34
N SER A 186 2.21 13.48 11.75
CA SER A 186 1.22 14.25 12.51
C SER A 186 -0.05 14.55 11.70
N ILE A 187 0.11 14.87 10.42
CA ILE A 187 -1.00 15.14 9.51
C ILE A 187 -1.74 13.85 9.16
N LEU A 188 -1.04 12.75 8.90
CA LEU A 188 -1.65 11.43 8.72
C LEU A 188 -2.41 10.98 9.98
N ARG A 189 -1.95 11.34 11.19
CA ARG A 189 -2.70 11.13 12.44
C ARG A 189 -3.96 12.00 12.54
N LYS A 190 -3.94 13.22 11.99
CA LYS A 190 -5.11 14.12 11.95
C LYS A 190 -6.16 13.61 10.97
N TYR A 191 -5.76 13.26 9.75
CA TYR A 191 -6.66 12.86 8.67
C TYR A 191 -6.99 11.38 8.60
N LYS A 192 -6.22 10.51 9.28
CA LYS A 192 -6.48 9.07 9.46
C LYS A 192 -6.98 8.41 8.18
N ILE A 193 -6.14 8.41 7.14
CA ILE A 193 -6.43 7.91 5.79
C ILE A 193 -7.06 6.49 5.82
N PHE A 194 -6.76 5.70 6.85
CA PHE A 194 -7.47 4.45 7.15
C PHE A 194 -8.26 4.57 8.46
N LYS A 195 -9.59 4.46 8.35
CA LYS A 195 -10.49 4.30 9.49
C LYS A 195 -10.63 2.83 9.86
N GLY A 196 -9.78 2.38 10.78
CA GLY A 196 -9.88 1.06 11.40
C GLY A 196 -8.96 0.04 10.74
N SER A 197 -8.04 -0.48 11.54
CA SER A 197 -7.36 -1.74 11.28
C SER A 197 -7.85 -2.73 12.32
N GLU A 198 -8.31 -3.88 11.86
CA GLU A 198 -8.63 -5.01 12.73
C GLU A 198 -7.31 -5.66 13.14
N LEU A 199 -7.02 -5.69 14.45
CA LEU A 199 -5.86 -6.40 14.97
C LEU A 199 -6.38 -7.68 15.62
N LYS A 200 -6.34 -8.79 14.89
CA LYS A 200 -6.60 -10.12 15.44
C LYS A 200 -5.41 -10.57 16.29
N VAL A 201 -5.21 -9.94 17.44
CA VAL A 201 -4.29 -10.46 18.46
C VAL A 201 -5.09 -11.44 19.31
N PRO A 202 -4.63 -12.71 19.47
CA PRO A 202 -5.14 -13.54 20.54
C PRO A 202 -4.70 -12.89 21.87
N LEU A 203 -5.56 -12.03 22.42
CA LEU A 203 -5.29 -11.43 23.73
C LEU A 203 -5.26 -12.56 24.76
N PRO A 204 -4.23 -12.66 25.60
CA PRO A 204 -4.34 -13.46 26.82
C PRO A 204 -5.54 -12.94 27.63
N ARG A 205 -6.24 -13.83 28.35
CA ARG A 205 -7.44 -13.50 29.14
C ARG A 205 -7.21 -12.18 29.87
N SER A 206 -7.88 -11.13 29.41
CA SER A 206 -7.83 -9.84 30.08
C SER A 206 -8.30 -10.06 31.52
N PRO A 207 -7.59 -9.56 32.55
CA PRO A 207 -8.05 -9.65 33.93
C PRO A 207 -9.40 -8.96 34.16
N TYR A 208 -9.86 -8.18 33.18
CA TYR A 208 -11.13 -7.46 33.19
C TYR A 208 -12.24 -8.12 32.35
N GLY A 209 -12.02 -9.30 31.76
CA GLY A 209 -13.07 -10.06 31.06
C GLY A 209 -13.59 -9.42 29.76
N LEU A 210 -12.90 -8.43 29.21
CA LEU A 210 -13.40 -7.57 28.12
C LEU A 210 -13.46 -8.22 26.72
N ALA A 211 -12.90 -9.41 26.51
CA ALA A 211 -12.96 -10.10 25.22
C ALA A 211 -12.93 -11.63 25.38
N ARG A 212 -13.76 -12.34 24.60
CA ARG A 212 -13.68 -13.81 24.48
C ARG A 212 -12.44 -14.19 23.68
N PRO A 213 -11.77 -15.33 23.98
CA PRO A 213 -10.69 -15.83 23.13
C PRO A 213 -11.17 -15.95 21.67
N GLY A 214 -10.44 -15.34 20.73
CA GLY A 214 -10.78 -15.32 19.30
C GLY A 214 -11.77 -14.22 18.87
N ALA A 215 -12.28 -13.39 19.78
CA ALA A 215 -13.11 -12.25 19.40
C ALA A 215 -12.24 -11.16 18.72
N PRO A 216 -12.69 -10.58 17.59
CA PRO A 216 -11.96 -9.50 16.93
C PRO A 216 -11.90 -8.27 17.82
N VAL A 217 -10.72 -7.65 17.91
CA VAL A 217 -10.52 -6.39 18.62
C VAL A 217 -10.42 -5.28 17.59
N TYR A 218 -11.45 -4.44 17.54
CA TYR A 218 -11.46 -3.27 16.68
C TYR A 218 -10.70 -2.13 17.35
N LEU A 219 -9.51 -1.82 16.84
CA LEU A 219 -8.78 -0.62 17.25
C LEU A 219 -9.42 0.58 16.58
N ARG A 220 -10.25 1.30 17.35
CA ARG A 220 -10.84 2.56 16.91
C ARG A 220 -9.80 3.68 17.02
N PHE A 221 -9.07 3.93 15.94
CA PHE A 221 -8.06 4.98 15.87
C PHE A 221 -8.61 6.40 16.12
N GLU A 222 -9.94 6.60 16.09
CA GLU A 222 -10.59 7.90 16.35
C GLU A 222 -10.27 8.49 17.74
N LEU A 223 -10.11 7.65 18.78
CA LEU A 223 -10.07 8.11 20.18
C LEU A 223 -8.66 8.34 20.77
N ARG A 224 -7.60 7.84 20.12
CA ARG A 224 -6.25 7.81 20.74
C ARG A 224 -5.44 9.11 20.60
N GLY A 225 -6.01 10.18 20.04
CA GLY A 225 -5.31 11.45 19.80
C GLY A 225 -6.02 12.70 20.32
N ARG A 226 -7.04 12.56 21.18
CA ARG A 226 -7.76 13.72 21.74
C ARG A 226 -7.32 14.13 23.15
N ASN A 227 -6.49 13.34 23.82
CA ASN A 227 -6.03 13.61 25.18
C ASN A 227 -4.50 13.46 25.27
N THR A 228 -3.77 14.42 24.70
CA THR A 228 -2.43 14.88 25.15
C THR A 228 -2.09 16.12 24.35
#